data_AF-A0A9E3NCR8-F1
#
_entry.id   AF-A0A9E3NCR8-F1
#
_cell.length_a   1.000
_cell.length_b   1.000
_cell.length_c   1.000
_cell.angle_alpha   90.00
_cell.angle_beta   90.00
_cell.angle_gamma   90.00
#
_symmetry.space_group_name_H-M   'P 1'
#
loop_
_entity.id
_entity.type
_entity.pdbx_description
1 polymer ?
#
loop_
_entity_poly.entity_id
_entity_poly.type
_entity_poly.pdbx_seq_one_letter_code
_entity_poly.pdbx_strand_id
1 'polypeptide(L)'
;CDYGHYTAAELQGKIVPDQHVHEHATCFNIRGKGLVVISSCGHVGIVNSVRQAQQVSGIQKVHAIVGGFHLGPAPADYLTQVVAEIKKLEPDVLIPMHCSGLNFLLEARQQMPGSVINTSTGSKLIFSA
;
A
#
# COMPACT_ATOMS: atom_id res chain seq x y z
N CYS A 1 -23.46 5.87 21.64
CA CYS A 1 -22.31 5.59 20.76
C CYS A 1 -21.24 6.62 21.05
N ASP A 2 -20.09 6.19 21.53
CA ASP A 2 -18.93 7.09 21.65
C ASP A 2 -18.37 7.31 20.24
N TYR A 3 -18.25 8.57 19.82
CA TYR A 3 -17.71 8.94 18.50
C TYR A 3 -16.18 9.10 18.54
N GLY A 4 -15.55 9.00 19.72
CA GLY A 4 -14.11 9.04 19.87
C GLY A 4 -13.46 7.71 19.49
N HIS A 5 -12.40 7.77 18.69
CA HIS A 5 -11.47 6.64 18.49
C HIS A 5 -10.49 6.50 19.66
N TYR A 6 -10.58 7.37 20.67
CA TYR A 6 -9.71 7.39 21.83
C TYR A 6 -10.05 6.26 22.79
N THR A 7 -9.04 5.47 23.14
CA THR A 7 -9.08 4.51 24.24
C THR A 7 -9.21 5.23 25.58
N ALA A 8 -9.68 4.50 26.61
CA ALA A 8 -9.73 5.03 27.97
C ALA A 8 -8.35 5.49 28.49
N ALA A 9 -7.25 4.90 28.00
CA ALA A 9 -5.90 5.29 28.35
C ALA A 9 -5.49 6.62 27.69
N GLU A 10 -5.86 6.84 26.42
CA GLU A 10 -5.63 8.12 25.73
C GLU A 10 -6.40 9.27 26.37
N LEU A 11 -7.64 9.03 26.75
CA LEU A 11 -8.45 10.02 27.48
C LEU A 11 -7.87 10.38 28.86
N GLN A 12 -7.03 9.51 29.42
CA GLN A 12 -6.26 9.75 30.65
C GLN A 12 -4.89 10.41 30.39
N GLY A 13 -4.59 10.76 29.14
CA GLY A 13 -3.31 11.36 28.75
C GLY A 13 -2.13 10.39 28.74
N LYS A 14 -2.38 9.07 28.74
CA LYS A 14 -1.31 8.07 28.63
C LYS A 14 -0.83 7.97 27.18
N ILE A 15 0.49 7.87 27.00
CA ILE A 15 1.07 7.56 25.70
C ILE A 15 0.74 6.10 25.38
N VAL A 16 0.01 5.89 24.28
CA VAL A 16 -0.29 4.56 23.74
C VAL A 16 0.27 4.44 22.32
N PRO A 17 0.62 3.22 21.86
CA PRO A 17 1.01 3.01 20.47
C PRO A 17 -0.15 3.29 19.51
N ASP A 18 0.09 4.14 18.53
CA ASP A 18 -0.89 4.43 17.48
C ASP A 18 -1.17 3.19 16.62
N GLN A 19 -2.44 2.82 16.53
CA GLN A 19 -2.92 1.71 15.72
C GLN A 19 -3.27 2.13 14.28
N HIS A 20 -3.15 3.43 13.97
CA HIS A 20 -3.38 4.02 12.64
C HIS A 20 -4.79 3.75 12.10
N VAL A 21 -5.81 3.69 12.98
CA VAL A 21 -7.20 3.39 12.61
C VAL A 21 -7.83 4.41 11.66
N HIS A 22 -7.24 5.60 11.57
CA HIS A 22 -7.63 6.68 10.66
C HIS A 22 -6.94 6.60 9.29
N GLU A 23 -5.99 5.68 9.10
CA GLU A 23 -5.30 5.53 7.82
C GLU A 23 -6.26 4.98 6.77
N HIS A 24 -6.31 5.66 5.62
CA HIS A 24 -7.13 5.26 4.48
C HIS A 24 -6.28 5.11 3.23
N ALA A 25 -6.70 4.20 2.35
CA ALA A 25 -6.24 4.11 0.97
C ALA A 25 -7.40 4.47 0.03
N THR A 26 -7.08 5.02 -1.14
CA THR A 26 -8.08 5.29 -2.18
C THR A 26 -7.98 4.21 -3.25
N CYS A 27 -9.11 3.79 -3.81
CA CYS A 27 -9.15 2.77 -4.86
C CYS A 27 -10.04 3.22 -6.03
N PHE A 28 -9.57 2.97 -7.25
CA PHE A 28 -10.31 3.23 -8.48
C PHE A 28 -10.45 1.94 -9.28
N ASN A 29 -11.66 1.63 -9.76
CA ASN A 29 -11.86 0.56 -10.72
C ASN A 29 -11.76 1.12 -12.15
N ILE A 30 -10.69 0.76 -12.86
CA ILE A 30 -10.49 1.15 -14.25
C ILE A 30 -11.15 0.09 -15.16
N ARG A 31 -12.11 0.53 -15.99
CA ARG A 31 -12.88 -0.34 -16.88
C ARG A 31 -11.94 -1.23 -17.71
N GLY A 32 -12.15 -2.54 -17.65
CA GLY A 32 -11.36 -3.53 -18.39
C GLY A 32 -9.94 -3.77 -17.88
N LYS A 33 -9.49 -3.06 -16.84
CA LYS A 33 -8.12 -3.18 -16.29
C LYS A 33 -8.09 -3.68 -14.85
N GLY A 34 -9.03 -3.26 -14.00
CA GLY A 34 -9.08 -3.65 -12.59
C GLY A 34 -8.73 -2.50 -11.64
N LEU A 35 -8.34 -2.85 -10.42
CA LEU A 35 -8.16 -1.90 -9.32
C LEU A 35 -6.83 -1.15 -9.39
N VAL A 36 -6.89 0.16 -9.26
CA VAL A 36 -5.74 1.01 -8.92
C VAL A 36 -5.88 1.40 -7.45
N VAL A 37 -4.99 0.90 -6.60
CA VAL A 37 -4.98 1.16 -5.15
C VAL A 37 -3.85 2.13 -4.84
N ILE A 38 -4.20 3.26 -4.21
CA ILE A 38 -3.28 4.35 -3.88
C ILE A 38 -3.21 4.50 -2.35
N SER A 39 -2.01 4.35 -1.80
CA SER A 39 -1.70 4.53 -0.38
C SER A 39 -0.83 5.76 -0.18
N SER A 40 -1.02 6.48 0.93
CA SER A 40 -0.11 7.56 1.32
C SER A 40 1.20 7.00 1.87
N CYS A 41 1.19 6.41 3.07
CA CYS A 41 2.37 5.73 3.63
C CYS A 41 2.11 4.28 4.06
N GLY A 42 0.86 3.86 4.31
CA GLY A 42 0.51 2.43 4.41
C GLY A 42 1.06 1.76 5.67
N HIS A 43 1.00 2.45 6.80
CA HIS A 43 1.42 1.96 8.12
C HIS A 43 0.70 0.68 8.53
N VAL A 44 -0.59 0.51 8.18
CA VAL A 44 -1.35 -0.71 8.45
C VAL A 44 -1.11 -1.82 7.41
N GLY A 45 -0.18 -1.60 6.47
CA GLY A 45 0.26 -2.57 5.47
C GLY A 45 -0.48 -2.45 4.13
N ILE A 46 0.27 -2.21 3.06
CA ILE A 46 -0.30 -2.05 1.70
C ILE A 46 -1.09 -3.27 1.21
N VAL A 47 -0.66 -4.48 1.57
CA VAL A 47 -1.35 -5.73 1.22
C VAL A 47 -2.77 -5.75 1.81
N ASN A 48 -2.94 -5.23 3.04
CA ASN A 48 -4.24 -5.15 3.69
C ASN A 48 -5.16 -4.17 2.95
N SER A 49 -4.64 -3.00 2.58
CA SER A 49 -5.39 -2.01 1.79
C SER A 49 -5.87 -2.57 0.45
N VAL A 50 -5.04 -3.36 -0.25
CA VAL A 50 -5.44 -3.99 -1.52
C VAL A 50 -6.50 -5.06 -1.31
N ARG A 51 -6.34 -5.93 -0.30
CA ARG A 51 -7.34 -6.97 0.03
C ARG A 51 -8.67 -6.35 0.44
N GLN A 52 -8.64 -5.28 1.24
CA GLN A 52 -9.84 -4.52 1.59
C GLN A 52 -10.50 -3.95 0.33
N ALA A 53 -9.72 -3.36 -0.58
CA ALA A 53 -10.24 -2.84 -1.84
C ALA A 53 -10.89 -3.94 -2.71
N GLN A 54 -10.28 -5.12 -2.80
CA GLN A 54 -10.86 -6.28 -3.50
C GLN A 54 -12.18 -6.73 -2.84
N GLN A 55 -12.22 -6.78 -1.51
CA GLN A 55 -13.41 -7.19 -0.76
C GLN A 55 -14.58 -6.21 -0.95
N VAL A 56 -14.34 -4.89 -0.83
CA VAL A 56 -15.41 -3.88 -0.93
C VAL A 56 -15.91 -3.68 -2.36
N SER A 57 -15.04 -3.86 -3.36
CA SER A 57 -15.40 -3.67 -4.78
C SER A 57 -15.92 -4.94 -5.45
N GLY A 58 -15.62 -6.13 -4.91
CA GLY A 58 -15.85 -7.41 -5.55
C GLY A 58 -14.89 -7.73 -6.70
N ILE A 59 -13.91 -6.86 -6.99
CA ILE A 59 -13.00 -7.00 -8.12
C ILE A 59 -11.69 -7.59 -7.63
N GLN A 60 -11.30 -8.74 -8.20
CA GLN A 60 -10.06 -9.41 -7.81
C GLN A 60 -8.84 -8.91 -8.58
N LYS A 61 -9.02 -8.48 -9.84
CA LYS A 61 -7.91 -8.02 -10.66
C LYS A 61 -7.32 -6.71 -10.14
N VAL A 62 -6.04 -6.72 -9.81
CA VAL A 62 -5.28 -5.52 -9.41
C VAL A 62 -4.51 -5.02 -10.63
N HIS A 63 -4.81 -3.81 -11.07
CA HIS A 63 -4.07 -3.16 -12.14
C HIS A 63 -2.81 -2.48 -11.61
N ALA A 64 -2.94 -1.65 -10.57
CA ALA A 64 -1.79 -0.94 -10.03
C ALA A 64 -1.84 -0.78 -8.51
N ILE A 65 -0.68 -0.85 -7.88
CA ILE A 65 -0.48 -0.49 -6.47
C ILE A 65 0.51 0.67 -6.41
N VAL A 66 0.09 1.81 -5.87
CA VAL A 66 0.82 3.08 -5.98
C VAL A 66 0.96 3.74 -4.61
N GLY A 67 2.14 4.30 -4.33
CA GLY A 67 2.35 5.22 -3.21
C GLY A 67 3.39 4.73 -2.19
N GLY A 68 3.31 5.27 -0.97
CA GLY A 68 4.20 4.90 0.13
C GLY A 68 3.67 3.68 0.89
N PHE A 69 4.59 2.80 1.28
CA PHE A 69 4.30 1.52 1.95
C PHE A 69 4.95 1.38 3.34
N HIS A 70 5.66 2.40 3.82
CA HIS A 70 6.34 2.43 5.13
C HIS A 70 7.37 1.29 5.34
N LEU A 71 8.04 0.88 4.25
CA LEU A 71 8.98 -0.24 4.26
C LEU A 71 10.46 0.19 4.25
N GLY A 72 10.74 1.49 4.13
CA GLY A 72 12.12 1.99 4.13
C GLY A 72 12.93 1.55 5.37
N PRO A 73 12.38 1.61 6.59
CA PRO A 73 13.08 1.16 7.80
C PRO A 73 13.09 -0.36 8.01
N ALA A 74 12.40 -1.14 7.20
CA ALA A 74 12.16 -2.56 7.48
C ALA A 74 13.39 -3.43 7.17
N PRO A 75 13.59 -4.54 7.93
CA PRO A 75 14.69 -5.46 7.70
C PRO A 75 14.47 -6.28 6.42
N ALA A 76 15.57 -6.75 5.82
CA ALA A 76 15.56 -7.38 4.49
C ALA A 76 14.66 -8.63 4.39
N ASP A 77 14.66 -9.48 5.42
CA ASP A 77 13.80 -10.67 5.49
C ASP A 77 12.31 -10.32 5.45
N TYR A 78 11.92 -9.24 6.12
CA TYR A 78 10.55 -8.72 6.07
C TYR A 78 10.21 -8.14 4.70
N LEU A 79 11.13 -7.41 4.07
CA LEU A 79 10.94 -6.91 2.69
C LEU A 79 10.68 -8.06 1.72
N THR A 80 11.49 -9.12 1.78
CA THR A 80 11.32 -10.31 0.94
C THR A 80 9.94 -10.94 1.12
N GLN A 81 9.45 -11.03 2.36
CA GLN A 81 8.11 -11.53 2.65
C GLN A 81 7.01 -10.63 2.09
N VAL A 82 7.10 -9.32 2.32
CA VAL A 82 6.08 -8.37 1.87
C VAL A 82 6.01 -8.30 0.34
N VAL A 83 7.15 -8.31 -0.34
CA VAL A 83 7.18 -8.35 -1.82
C VAL A 83 6.58 -9.66 -2.34
N ALA A 84 6.84 -10.79 -1.69
CA ALA A 84 6.22 -12.06 -2.06
C ALA A 84 4.68 -12.02 -1.88
N GLU A 85 4.18 -11.39 -0.81
CA GLU A 85 2.74 -11.19 -0.61
C GLU A 85 2.14 -10.24 -1.65
N ILE A 86 2.82 -9.15 -2.00
CA ILE A 86 2.38 -8.24 -3.08
C ILE A 86 2.33 -8.98 -4.42
N LYS A 87 3.32 -9.83 -4.70
CA LYS A 87 3.36 -10.64 -5.93
C LYS A 87 2.16 -11.59 -6.05
N LYS A 88 1.69 -12.17 -4.93
CA LYS A 88 0.48 -13.02 -4.90
C LYS A 88 -0.81 -12.27 -5.24
N LEU A 89 -0.82 -10.93 -5.15
CA LEU A 89 -1.94 -10.09 -5.60
C LEU A 89 -1.94 -9.89 -7.12
N GLU A 90 -0.89 -10.34 -7.81
CA GLU A 90 -0.73 -10.27 -9.27
C GLU A 90 -1.02 -8.87 -9.86
N PRO A 91 -0.45 -7.78 -9.32
CA PRO A 91 -0.65 -6.46 -9.90
C PRO A 91 0.02 -6.35 -11.27
N ASP A 92 -0.64 -5.72 -12.24
CA ASP A 92 -0.01 -5.43 -13.54
C ASP A 92 1.22 -4.48 -13.35
N VAL A 93 1.14 -3.55 -12.38
CA VAL A 93 2.26 -2.65 -12.04
C VAL A 93 2.32 -2.27 -10.54
N LEU A 94 3.52 -2.26 -9.97
CA LEU A 94 3.84 -1.77 -8.64
C LEU A 94 4.65 -0.48 -8.73
N ILE A 95 4.22 0.57 -8.01
CA ILE A 95 4.82 1.90 -8.07
C ILE A 95 5.12 2.39 -6.63
N PRO A 96 6.21 1.91 -6.00
CA PRO A 96 6.60 2.35 -4.66
C PRO A 96 7.13 3.79 -4.69
N MET A 97 6.76 4.57 -3.68
CA MET A 97 7.11 5.99 -3.54
C MET A 97 7.48 6.34 -2.09
N HIS A 98 7.98 7.55 -1.86
CA HIS A 98 8.12 8.17 -0.54
C HIS A 98 8.78 7.25 0.52
N CYS A 99 8.00 6.78 1.50
CA CYS A 99 8.47 6.01 2.65
C CYS A 99 8.72 4.52 2.36
N SER A 100 8.51 4.06 1.11
CA SER A 100 8.81 2.67 0.72
C SER A 100 10.31 2.37 0.73
N GLY A 101 11.15 3.34 0.40
CA GLY A 101 12.61 3.20 0.43
C GLY A 101 13.23 2.50 -0.79
N LEU A 102 14.53 2.77 -1.02
CA LEU A 102 15.30 2.19 -2.12
C LEU A 102 15.50 0.67 -1.95
N ASN A 103 15.69 0.22 -0.70
CA ASN A 103 15.75 -1.20 -0.33
C ASN A 103 14.53 -1.98 -0.84
N PHE A 104 13.32 -1.49 -0.57
CA PHE A 104 12.10 -2.12 -1.07
C PHE A 104 12.02 -2.10 -2.60
N LEU A 105 12.35 -0.96 -3.23
CA LEU A 105 12.32 -0.85 -4.70
C LEU A 105 13.23 -1.88 -5.37
N LEU A 106 14.42 -2.11 -4.82
CA LEU A 106 15.38 -3.09 -5.35
C LEU A 106 14.88 -4.53 -5.15
N GLU A 107 14.37 -4.86 -3.96
CA GLU A 107 13.78 -6.17 -3.67
C GLU A 107 12.58 -6.47 -4.59
N ALA A 108 11.69 -5.48 -4.76
CA ALA A 108 10.53 -5.59 -5.65
C ALA A 108 10.96 -5.84 -7.10
N ARG A 109 11.97 -5.12 -7.60
CA ARG A 109 12.50 -5.33 -8.96
C ARG A 109 13.11 -6.72 -9.14
N GLN A 110 13.71 -7.29 -8.10
CA GLN A 110 14.27 -8.65 -8.15
C GLN A 110 13.18 -9.71 -8.25
N GLN A 111 12.10 -9.61 -7.45
CA GLN A 111 11.05 -10.62 -7.42
C GLN A 111 9.97 -10.44 -8.50
N MET A 112 9.77 -9.21 -8.99
CA MET A 112 8.74 -8.82 -9.97
C MET A 112 9.35 -8.06 -11.17
N PRO A 113 10.29 -8.67 -11.92
CA PRO A 113 10.96 -8.00 -13.02
C PRO A 113 9.96 -7.53 -14.08
N GLY A 114 10.13 -6.31 -14.60
CA GLY A 114 9.27 -5.72 -15.63
C GLY A 114 7.93 -5.15 -15.12
N SER A 115 7.57 -5.37 -13.85
CA SER A 115 6.29 -4.93 -13.28
C SER A 115 6.45 -3.84 -12.21
N VAL A 116 7.64 -3.25 -12.06
CA VAL A 116 7.93 -2.23 -11.05
C VAL A 116 8.42 -0.93 -11.70
N ILE A 117 7.69 0.16 -11.49
CA ILE A 117 8.05 1.49 -11.97
C ILE A 117 8.55 2.33 -10.79
N ASN A 118 9.72 2.96 -10.96
CA ASN A 118 10.18 3.98 -10.03
C ASN A 118 9.74 5.36 -10.53
N THR A 119 9.25 6.19 -9.62
CA THR A 119 8.82 7.56 -9.92
C THR A 119 9.58 8.56 -9.07
N SER A 120 9.73 9.78 -9.58
CA SER A 120 10.25 10.94 -8.86
C SER A 120 9.22 12.07 -8.83
N THR A 121 9.50 13.13 -8.07
CA THR A 121 8.72 14.37 -8.10
C THR A 121 8.54 14.87 -9.54
N GLY A 122 7.29 15.17 -9.92
CA GLY A 122 6.93 15.60 -11.28
C GLY A 122 6.53 14.46 -12.23
N SER A 123 6.63 13.20 -11.80
CA SER A 123 6.14 12.07 -12.59
C SER A 123 4.63 12.16 -12.81
N LYS A 124 4.16 11.85 -14.03
CA LYS A 124 2.74 11.77 -14.38
C LYS A 124 2.37 10.32 -14.70
N LEU A 125 1.44 9.76 -13.93
CA LEU A 125 0.86 8.44 -14.16
C LEU A 125 -0.52 8.61 -14.80
N ILE A 126 -0.78 7.91 -15.90
CA ILE A 126 -2.07 7.95 -16.62
C ILE A 126 -2.59 6.52 -16.68
N PHE A 127 -3.79 6.31 -16.14
CA PHE A 127 -4.54 5.07 -16.26
C PHE A 127 -5.76 5.33 -17.14
N SER A 128 -5.93 4.55 -18.21
CA SER A 128 -7.05 4.69 -19.15
C SER A 128 -7.67 3.34 -19.47
N ALA A 129 -8.96 3.37 -19.81
CA ALA A 129 -9.72 2.21 -20.28
C ALA A 129 -9.40 1.90 -21.75
#